data_AF-A0A538JUS2-F1
#
_entry.id   AF-A0A538JUS2-F1
#
_cell.length_a   1.000
_cell.length_b   1.000
_cell.length_c   1.000
_cell.angle_alpha   90.00
_cell.angle_beta   90.00
_cell.angle_gamma   90.00
#
_symmetry.space_group_name_H-M   'P 1'
#
loop_
_entity.id
_entity.type
_entity.pdbx_description
1 polymer ?
#
loop_
_entity_poly.entity_id
_entity_poly.type
_entity_poly.pdbx_seq_one_letter_code
_entity_poly.pdbx_strand_id
1 'polypeptide(L)'
;MVLAQFGTGQVFLSMLWFVLFFLWIWLVITVFADIFRSPDLSGWGKALWSILVIFMPYLGVFVYLIARGRKMSEHAADEAMARDQMYRGYVRDVVESTPTDVDQLARLAAMREQGLIDDAEFQRMKAKVTAA
;
A
#
# COMPACT_ATOMS: atom_id res chain seq x y z
N MET A 1 -40.39 21.98 36.66
CA MET A 1 -39.67 20.79 36.16
C MET A 1 -40.08 20.57 34.72
N VAL A 2 -39.26 20.96 33.74
CA VAL A 2 -39.54 20.68 32.32
C VAL A 2 -39.09 19.26 32.06
N LEU A 3 -39.93 18.29 32.42
CA LEU A 3 -39.75 16.91 31.97
C LEU A 3 -40.20 16.89 30.52
N ALA A 4 -39.25 17.12 29.62
CA ALA A 4 -39.51 17.04 28.19
C ALA A 4 -40.14 15.68 27.88
N GLN A 5 -41.29 15.71 27.22
CA GLN A 5 -41.93 14.54 26.64
C GLN A 5 -41.04 14.07 25.47
N PHE A 6 -39.98 13.32 25.78
CA PHE A 6 -39.07 12.79 24.78
C PHE A 6 -39.81 11.74 23.94
N GLY A 7 -40.33 12.14 22.79
CA GLY A 7 -40.77 11.18 21.78
C GLY A 7 -39.56 10.36 21.32
N THR A 8 -39.71 9.06 21.13
CA THR A 8 -38.63 8.13 20.72
C THR A 8 -37.86 8.64 19.49
N GLY A 9 -38.54 9.36 18.59
CA GLY A 9 -37.93 10.03 17.42
C GLY A 9 -36.96 11.17 17.77
N GLN A 10 -37.19 11.93 18.83
CA GLN A 10 -36.27 12.99 19.27
C GLN A 10 -34.98 12.39 19.84
N VAL A 11 -35.08 11.28 20.59
CA VAL A 11 -33.90 10.57 21.10
C VAL A 11 -33.08 10.03 19.94
N PHE A 12 -33.72 9.38 18.96
CA PHE A 12 -33.05 8.91 17.75
C PHE A 12 -32.36 10.06 16.98
N LEU A 13 -33.06 11.16 16.73
CA LEU A 13 -32.49 12.32 16.04
C LEU A 13 -31.33 12.95 16.82
N SER A 14 -31.43 13.03 18.15
CA SER A 14 -30.34 13.54 18.99
C SER A 14 -29.11 12.64 18.96
N MET A 15 -29.30 11.30 18.97
CA MET A 15 -28.20 10.34 18.83
C MET A 15 -27.56 10.40 17.44
N LEU A 16 -28.36 10.54 16.38
CA LEU A 16 -27.87 10.76 15.02
C LEU A 16 -27.04 12.04 14.91
N TRP A 17 -27.55 13.15 15.47
CA TRP A 17 -26.82 14.42 15.50
C TRP A 17 -25.51 14.32 16.27
N PHE A 18 -25.51 13.60 17.40
CA PHE A 18 -24.30 13.34 18.18
C PHE A 18 -23.27 12.54 17.39
N VAL A 19 -23.68 11.49 16.69
CA VAL A 19 -22.78 10.70 15.82
C VAL A 19 -22.24 11.57 14.67
N LEU A 20 -23.08 12.37 14.03
CA LEU A 20 -22.64 13.29 12.97
C LEU A 20 -21.66 14.35 13.49
N PHE A 21 -21.89 14.88 14.68
CA PHE A 21 -20.97 15.81 15.33
C PHE A 21 -19.63 15.15 15.68
N PHE A 22 -19.67 13.91 16.18
CA PHE A 22 -18.44 13.16 16.45
C PHE A 22 -17.66 12.87 15.15
N LEU A 23 -18.35 12.42 14.10
CA LEU A 23 -17.79 12.21 12.77
C LEU A 23 -17.20 13.50 12.21
N TRP A 24 -17.84 14.65 12.46
CA TRP A 24 -17.34 15.95 12.06
C TRP A 24 -16.01 16.31 12.72
N ILE A 25 -15.92 16.18 14.04
CA ILE A 25 -14.67 16.43 14.77
C ILE A 25 -13.58 15.45 14.30
N TRP A 26 -13.93 14.18 14.11
CA TRP A 26 -13.01 13.17 13.59
C TRP A 26 -12.50 13.51 12.19
N LEU A 27 -13.37 14.01 11.31
CA LEU A 27 -13.02 14.45 9.96
C LEU A 27 -12.04 15.62 10.02
N VAL A 28 -12.29 16.63 10.86
CA VAL A 28 -11.36 17.75 11.05
C VAL A 28 -9.99 17.24 11.51
N ILE A 29 -9.93 16.39 12.54
CA ILE A 29 -8.66 15.82 13.04
C ILE A 29 -7.93 15.05 11.93
N THR A 30 -8.66 14.24 11.16
CA THR A 30 -8.09 13.44 10.06
C THR A 30 -7.52 14.33 8.95
N VAL A 31 -8.23 15.40 8.57
CA VAL A 31 -7.75 16.38 7.58
C VAL A 31 -6.50 17.10 8.08
N PHE A 32 -6.49 17.50 9.36
CA PHE A 32 -5.30 18.08 9.98
C PHE A 32 -4.11 17.11 9.95
N ALA A 33 -4.31 15.85 10.33
CA ALA A 33 -3.28 14.82 10.28
C ALA A 33 -2.73 14.61 8.86
N ASP A 34 -3.59 14.62 7.83
CA ASP A 34 -3.20 14.49 6.43
C ASP A 34 -2.34 15.68 5.94
N ILE A 35 -2.72 16.90 6.32
CA ILE A 35 -1.95 18.13 6.05
C ILE A 35 -0.56 18.04 6.70
N PHE A 36 -0.47 17.56 7.94
CA PHE A 36 0.82 17.44 8.63
C PHE A 36 1.69 16.32 8.06
N ARG A 37 1.10 15.17 7.71
CA ARG A 37 1.79 14.01 7.12
C ARG A 37 2.34 14.30 5.73
N SER A 38 1.75 15.26 5.03
CA SER A 38 2.18 15.65 3.69
C SER A 38 3.54 16.39 3.70
N PRO A 39 4.60 15.78 3.13
CA PRO A 39 5.92 16.40 3.07
C PRO A 39 6.01 17.52 2.02
N ASP A 40 5.08 17.55 1.05
CA ASP A 40 5.05 18.54 -0.04
C ASP A 40 4.65 19.96 0.41
N LEU A 41 4.13 20.11 1.63
CA LEU A 41 3.64 21.39 2.14
C LEU A 41 4.70 22.06 3.00
N SER A 42 5.15 23.25 2.59
CA SER A 42 5.95 24.12 3.43
C SER A 42 5.17 24.49 4.72
N GLY A 43 5.88 24.81 5.81
CA GLY A 43 5.23 25.13 7.10
C GLY A 43 4.16 26.21 7.01
N TRP A 44 4.33 27.18 6.12
CA TRP A 44 3.34 28.23 5.82
C TRP A 44 2.09 27.70 5.10
N GLY A 45 2.25 26.74 4.18
CA GLY A 45 1.13 26.06 3.54
C GLY A 45 0.28 25.30 4.55
N LYS A 46 0.92 24.61 5.51
CA LYS A 46 0.21 23.90 6.60
C LYS A 46 -0.61 24.86 7.46
N ALA A 47 -0.02 26.00 7.85
CA ALA A 47 -0.71 27.01 8.66
C ALA A 47 -1.95 27.60 7.96
N LEU A 48 -1.83 27.98 6.68
CA LEU A 48 -2.95 28.52 5.91
C LEU A 48 -4.09 27.51 5.75
N TRP A 49 -3.74 26.24 5.50
CA TRP A 49 -4.71 25.14 5.39
C TRP A 49 -5.45 24.89 6.70
N SER A 50 -4.74 24.89 7.82
CA SER A 50 -5.34 24.74 9.15
C SER A 50 -6.35 25.85 9.45
N ILE A 51 -6.02 27.11 9.13
CA ILE A 51 -6.92 28.26 9.36
C ILE A 51 -8.18 28.13 8.48
N LEU A 52 -8.03 27.78 7.22
CA LEU A 52 -9.16 27.60 6.30
C LEU A 52 -10.13 26.50 6.76
N VAL A 53 -9.61 25.37 7.23
CA VAL A 53 -10.44 24.25 7.71
C VAL A 53 -11.18 24.60 9.01
N ILE A 54 -10.58 25.40 9.89
CA ILE A 54 -11.21 25.85 11.15
C ILE A 54 -12.35 26.85 10.87
N PHE A 55 -12.08 27.88 10.05
CA PHE A 55 -13.02 28.97 9.83
C PHE A 55 -14.10 28.64 8.82
N MET A 56 -13.82 27.76 7.87
CA MET A 56 -14.74 27.46 6.78
C MET A 56 -14.68 25.97 6.43
N PRO A 57 -15.23 25.08 7.25
CA PRO A 57 -14.97 23.65 7.16
C PRO A 57 -15.40 23.04 5.81
N TYR A 58 -16.56 23.43 5.29
CA TYR A 58 -17.02 22.98 3.97
C TYR A 58 -16.16 23.56 2.84
N LEU A 59 -15.85 24.86 2.91
CA LEU A 59 -15.14 25.56 1.86
C LEU A 59 -13.64 25.18 1.84
N GLY A 60 -13.05 24.92 3.00
CA GLY A 60 -11.71 24.37 3.17
C GLY A 60 -11.57 23.00 2.52
N VAL A 61 -12.53 22.09 2.72
CA VAL A 61 -12.51 20.78 2.05
C VAL A 61 -12.64 20.92 0.53
N PHE A 62 -13.54 21.77 0.02
CA PHE A 62 -13.68 21.98 -1.42
C PHE A 62 -12.44 22.59 -2.07
N VAL A 63 -11.84 23.62 -1.45
CA VAL A 63 -10.60 24.23 -1.95
C VAL A 63 -9.46 23.21 -1.88
N TYR A 64 -9.43 22.32 -0.87
CA TYR A 64 -8.39 21.29 -0.74
C TYR A 64 -8.45 20.30 -1.89
N LEU A 65 -9.65 19.84 -2.21
CA LEU A 65 -9.87 18.93 -3.33
C LEU A 65 -9.56 19.59 -4.68
N ILE A 66 -9.88 20.88 -4.87
CA ILE A 66 -9.56 21.59 -6.12
C ILE A 66 -8.06 21.86 -6.26
N ALA A 67 -7.41 22.29 -5.18
CA ALA A 67 -5.99 22.60 -5.17
C ALA A 67 -5.12 21.33 -5.25
N ARG A 68 -5.59 20.21 -4.69
CA ARG A 68 -4.77 19.00 -4.47
C ARG A 68 -5.27 17.74 -5.16
N GLY A 69 -6.46 17.73 -5.75
CA GLY A 69 -7.01 16.59 -6.49
C GLY A 69 -6.17 16.17 -7.71
N ARG A 70 -5.35 17.08 -8.25
CA ARG A 70 -4.42 16.76 -9.36
C ARG A 70 -3.23 15.89 -8.94
N LYS A 71 -2.72 16.01 -7.71
CA LYS A 71 -1.53 15.25 -7.26
C LYS A 71 -1.79 13.77 -6.98
N MET A 72 -3.05 13.37 -6.76
CA MET A 72 -3.40 11.95 -6.63
C MET A 72 -3.17 11.16 -7.93
N SER A 73 -3.29 11.81 -9.09
CA SER A 73 -3.06 11.15 -10.39
C SER A 73 -1.59 10.91 -10.70
N GLU A 74 -0.70 11.77 -10.20
CA GLU A 74 0.74 11.70 -10.44
C GLU A 74 1.40 10.63 -9.56
N HIS A 75 1.06 10.59 -8.27
CA HIS A 75 1.62 9.60 -7.35
C HIS A 75 1.10 8.19 -7.60
N ALA A 76 -0.11 8.02 -8.14
CA ALA A 76 -0.60 6.71 -8.52
C ALA A 76 0.21 6.09 -9.69
N ALA A 77 0.70 6.92 -10.61
CA ALA A 77 1.57 6.47 -11.68
C ALA A 77 2.97 6.12 -11.16
N ASP A 78 3.55 6.97 -10.30
CA ASP A 78 4.87 6.72 -9.71
C ASP A 78 4.88 5.49 -8.79
N GLU A 79 3.85 5.30 -7.95
CA GLU A 79 3.71 4.11 -7.10
C GLU A 79 3.46 2.84 -7.91
N ALA A 80 2.73 2.92 -9.03
CA ALA A 80 2.55 1.79 -9.93
C ALA A 80 3.87 1.41 -10.62
N MET A 81 4.65 2.40 -11.07
CA MET A 81 5.97 2.18 -11.68
C MET A 81 6.98 1.62 -10.66
N ALA A 82 6.97 2.10 -9.42
CA ALA A 82 7.84 1.60 -8.35
C ALA A 82 7.52 0.14 -7.96
N ARG A 83 6.23 -0.22 -7.91
CA ARG A 83 5.79 -1.60 -7.64
C ARG A 83 6.16 -2.55 -8.78
N ASP A 84 6.03 -2.11 -10.03
CA ASP A 84 6.40 -2.91 -11.20
C ASP A 84 7.91 -3.18 -11.24
N GLN A 85 8.74 -2.18 -10.91
CA GLN A 85 10.19 -2.34 -10.82
C GLN A 85 10.61 -3.34 -9.73
N MET A 86 10.00 -3.26 -8.54
CA MET A 86 10.24 -4.22 -7.45
C MET A 86 9.85 -5.66 -7.85
N TYR A 87 8.71 -5.82 -8.52
CA TYR A 87 8.23 -7.13 -8.97
C TYR A 87 9.14 -7.75 -10.04
N ARG A 88 9.58 -6.95 -11.02
CA ARG A 88 10.54 -7.40 -12.05
C ARG A 88 11.88 -7.80 -11.45
N GLY A 89 12.38 -7.04 -10.47
CA GLY A 89 13.61 -7.38 -9.76
C GLY A 89 13.52 -8.73 -9.04
N TYR A 90 12.45 -8.95 -8.29
CA TYR A 90 12.21 -10.22 -7.60
C TYR A 90 12.08 -11.41 -8.57
N VAL A 91 11.33 -11.25 -9.68
CA VAL A 91 11.20 -12.32 -10.69
C VAL A 91 12.55 -12.62 -11.35
N ARG A 92 13.35 -11.59 -11.66
CA ARG A 92 14.67 -11.79 -12.26
C ARG A 92 15.63 -12.51 -11.31
N ASP A 93 15.68 -12.12 -10.04
CA ASP A 93 16.54 -12.74 -9.04
C ASP A 93 16.15 -14.21 -8.80
N VAL A 94 14.84 -14.51 -8.78
CA VAL A 94 14.35 -15.90 -8.66
C VAL A 94 14.70 -16.73 -9.90
N VAL A 95 14.62 -16.16 -11.11
CA VAL A 95 15.00 -16.83 -12.35
C VAL A 95 16.52 -17.02 -12.45
N GLU A 96 17.33 -16.03 -12.05
CA GLU A 96 18.81 -16.15 -12.04
C GLU A 96 19.31 -17.09 -10.93
N SER A 97 18.61 -17.20 -9.80
CA SER A 97 18.98 -18.12 -8.70
C SER A 97 18.45 -19.54 -8.85
N THR A 98 17.55 -19.80 -9.80
CA THR A 98 17.09 -21.15 -10.12
C THR A 98 18.12 -21.82 -11.02
N PRO A 99 18.83 -22.88 -10.55
CA PRO A 99 19.82 -23.57 -11.36
C PRO A 99 19.17 -24.16 -12.59
N THR A 100 19.63 -23.78 -13.78
CA THR A 100 19.10 -24.33 -15.02
C THR A 100 19.36 -25.84 -15.10
N ASP A 101 18.53 -26.57 -15.82
CA ASP A 101 18.71 -28.03 -15.97
C ASP A 101 20.08 -28.37 -16.56
N VAL A 102 20.65 -27.47 -17.37
CA VAL A 102 22.01 -27.57 -17.91
C VAL A 102 23.06 -27.46 -16.81
N ASP A 103 22.91 -26.50 -15.88
CA ASP A 103 23.82 -26.35 -14.73
C ASP A 103 23.74 -27.55 -13.78
N GLN A 104 22.54 -28.10 -13.59
CA GLN A 104 22.33 -29.30 -12.77
C GLN A 104 22.99 -30.54 -13.40
N LEU A 105 22.85 -30.71 -14.72
CA LEU A 105 23.50 -31.80 -15.46
C LEU A 105 25.03 -31.66 -15.45
N ALA A 106 25.56 -30.45 -15.56
CA ALA A 106 27.00 -30.18 -15.47
C ALA A 106 27.56 -30.54 -14.08
N ARG A 107 26.84 -30.20 -12.99
CA ARG A 107 27.22 -30.59 -11.62
C ARG A 107 27.17 -32.10 -11.42
N LEU A 108 26.14 -32.78 -11.94
CA LEU A 108 26.05 -34.24 -11.88
C LEU A 108 27.21 -34.92 -12.62
N ALA A 109 27.62 -34.37 -13.77
CA ALA A 109 28.77 -34.89 -14.53
C ALA A 109 30.08 -34.73 -13.74
N ALA A 110 30.28 -33.57 -13.09
CA ALA A 110 31.45 -33.32 -12.25
C ALA A 110 31.51 -34.25 -11.02
N MET A 111 30.37 -34.54 -10.38
CA MET A 111 30.31 -35.49 -9.25
C MET A 111 30.68 -36.91 -9.66
N ARG A 112 30.29 -37.34 -10.87
CA ARG A 112 30.66 -38.64 -11.44
C ARG A 112 32.17 -38.72 -11.69
N GLU A 113 32.75 -37.67 -12.26
CA GLU A 113 34.20 -37.59 -12.52
C GLU A 113 35.03 -37.56 -11.22
N GLN A 114 34.48 -36.98 -10.15
CA GLN A 114 35.09 -37.00 -8.82
C GLN A 114 34.91 -38.34 -8.09
N GLY A 115 34.17 -39.29 -8.66
CA GLY A 115 33.88 -40.59 -8.06
C GLY A 115 32.93 -40.52 -6.85
N LEU A 116 32.17 -39.43 -6.70
CA LEU A 116 31.20 -39.25 -5.61
C LEU A 116 29.90 -40.02 -5.86
N ILE A 117 29.59 -40.35 -7.11
CA ILE A 117 28.40 -41.09 -7.54
C ILE A 117 28.78 -42.11 -8.62
N ASP A 118 28.06 -43.22 -8.68
CA ASP A 118 28.28 -44.25 -9.71
C ASP A 118 27.53 -43.95 -11.03
N ASP A 119 27.86 -44.69 -12.09
CA ASP A 119 27.23 -44.51 -13.41
C ASP A 119 25.72 -44.80 -13.40
N ALA A 120 25.24 -45.71 -12.56
CA ALA A 120 23.82 -46.06 -12.48
C ALA A 120 23.02 -44.97 -11.76
N GLU A 121 23.59 -44.36 -10.71
CA GLU A 121 23.06 -43.22 -9.97
C GLU A 121 23.03 -41.96 -10.84
N PHE A 122 24.09 -41.72 -11.61
CA PHE A 122 24.14 -40.61 -12.57
C PHE A 122 23.00 -40.70 -13.61
N GLN A 123 22.78 -41.87 -14.22
CA GLN A 123 21.71 -42.03 -15.22
C GLN A 123 20.32 -41.84 -14.62
N ARG A 124 20.08 -42.31 -13.39
CA ARG A 124 18.82 -42.09 -12.67
C ARG A 124 18.55 -40.62 -12.37
N MET A 125 19.59 -39.87 -11.97
CA MET A 125 19.44 -38.43 -11.67
C MET A 125 19.31 -37.60 -12.95
N LYS A 126 20.07 -37.92 -13.99
CA LYS A 126 19.93 -37.30 -15.32
C LYS A 126 18.51 -37.45 -15.86
N ALA A 127 17.94 -38.66 -15.80
CA ALA A 127 16.58 -38.91 -16.27
C ALA A 127 15.51 -38.08 -15.52
N LYS A 128 15.72 -37.80 -14.23
CA LYS A 128 14.83 -36.94 -13.44
C LYS A 128 14.92 -35.47 -13.84
N VAL A 129 16.12 -34.97 -14.13
CA VAL A 129 16.35 -33.57 -14.55
C VAL A 129 15.82 -33.32 -15.95
N THR A 130 15.93 -34.27 -16.88
CA THR A 130 15.43 -34.12 -18.26
C THR A 130 13.95 -34.46 -18.47
N ALA A 131 13.28 -35.01 -17.45
CA ALA A 131 11.86 -35.37 -17.52
C ALA A 131 10.92 -34.36 -16.83
N ALA A 132 11.48 -33.33 -16.17
CA ALA A 132 10.77 -32.15 -15.69
C ALA A 132 10.54 -31.17 -16.84
#